data_AF-A0A6G1RAW3-F1
#
_entry.id   AF-A0A6G1RAW3-F1
#
_cell.length_a   1.000
_cell.length_b   1.000
_cell.length_c   1.000
_cell.angle_alpha   90.00
_cell.angle_beta   90.00
_cell.angle_gamma   90.00
#
_symmetry.space_group_name_H-M   'P 1'
#
loop_
_entity.id
_entity.type
_entity.pdbx_description
1 polymer ?
#
loop_
_entity_poly.entity_id
_entity_poly.type
_entity_poly.pdbx_seq_one_letter_code
_entity_poly.pdbx_strand_id
1 'polypeptide(L)'
;ERYKQDVERYHERKRHLDLIEMLERKRPWVEYENTRQQHEEVKQSRDQAKEKLKNLEEMQSPVTKKVQETEKYIQSLEMKIRDKDEEIKDTSHKCKQKQDALEVKDKQIEEINHALRMKKDEEMDRQRKIHSCHRVIEDWKNELVSVAACEGLQLQTNAVNDELKKLQEERATVDSDISDVTAEKMNQEREKKRLIDRLEQLNNIMNLKEENLKVRFRDTHSALLWLRKNKDKFKKSVCEPMMLEINMKDSKHSKYIENHISANDIRAFVFESQEDMETFLV
;
A
#
# COMPACT_ATOMS: atom_id res chain seq x y z
N GLU A 1 -22.07 137.44 101.89
CA GLU A 1 -21.11 136.69 101.05
C GLU A 1 -21.58 135.29 100.66
N ARG A 2 -22.14 134.47 101.57
CA ARG A 2 -22.65 133.12 101.24
C ARG A 2 -23.67 133.05 100.09
N TYR A 3 -24.63 133.96 100.02
CA TYR A 3 -25.64 133.99 98.94
C TYR A 3 -25.08 134.27 97.54
N LYS A 4 -23.90 134.90 97.41
CA LYS A 4 -23.27 135.13 96.09
C LYS A 4 -22.64 133.85 95.54
N GLN A 5 -22.02 133.05 96.41
CA GLN A 5 -21.40 131.76 96.04
C GLN A 5 -22.44 130.70 95.66
N ASP A 6 -23.61 130.68 96.33
CA ASP A 6 -24.68 129.73 95.99
C ASP A 6 -25.35 130.08 94.65
N VAL A 7 -25.45 131.37 94.31
CA VAL A 7 -25.96 131.82 93.01
C VAL A 7 -24.95 131.49 91.89
N GLU A 8 -23.65 131.67 92.11
CA GLU A 8 -22.61 131.26 91.15
C GLU A 8 -22.62 129.74 90.93
N ARG A 9 -22.66 128.93 91.99
CA ARG A 9 -22.78 127.46 91.88
C ARG A 9 -24.04 127.02 91.15
N TYR A 10 -25.17 127.71 91.36
CA TYR A 10 -26.41 127.44 90.64
C TYR A 10 -26.27 127.74 89.14
N HIS A 11 -25.66 128.87 88.77
CA HIS A 11 -25.40 129.22 87.37
C HIS A 11 -24.40 128.27 86.70
N GLU A 12 -23.35 127.85 87.40
CA GLU A 12 -22.40 126.83 86.92
C GLU A 12 -23.09 125.49 86.72
N ARG A 13 -23.85 125.01 87.70
CA ARG A 13 -24.62 123.77 87.59
C ARG A 13 -25.62 123.83 86.45
N LYS A 14 -26.32 124.96 86.25
CA LYS A 14 -27.24 125.14 85.13
C LYS A 14 -26.52 125.10 83.79
N ARG A 15 -25.36 125.77 83.65
CA ARG A 15 -24.52 125.66 82.44
C ARG A 15 -24.08 124.23 82.16
N HIS A 16 -23.70 123.47 83.20
CA HIS A 16 -23.35 122.05 83.05
C HIS A 16 -24.53 121.19 82.62
N LEU A 17 -25.73 121.41 83.18
CA LEU A 17 -26.95 120.70 82.78
C LEU A 17 -27.37 121.03 81.34
N ASP A 18 -27.33 122.30 80.95
CA ASP A 18 -27.61 122.75 79.58
C ASP A 18 -26.60 122.15 78.59
N LEU A 19 -25.33 122.02 79.01
CA LEU A 19 -24.28 121.35 78.23
C LEU A 19 -24.53 119.85 78.09
N ILE A 20 -24.91 119.16 79.17
CA ILE A 20 -25.24 117.73 79.15
C ILE A 20 -26.43 117.49 78.22
N GLU A 21 -27.50 118.27 78.34
CA GLU A 21 -28.68 118.13 77.47
C GLU A 21 -28.33 118.35 75.99
N MET A 22 -27.47 119.34 75.69
CA MET A 22 -26.95 119.55 74.34
C MET A 22 -26.13 118.35 73.84
N LEU A 23 -25.25 117.81 74.68
CA LEU A 23 -24.42 116.65 74.34
C LEU A 23 -25.25 115.36 74.18
N GLU A 24 -26.27 115.15 75.01
CA GLU A 24 -27.22 114.03 74.89
C GLU A 24 -28.00 114.12 73.58
N ARG A 25 -28.44 115.32 73.18
CA ARG A 25 -29.07 115.55 71.87
C ARG A 25 -28.09 115.34 70.71
N LYS A 26 -26.79 115.63 70.90
CA LYS A 26 -25.75 115.51 69.86
C LYS A 26 -25.17 114.09 69.73
N ARG A 27 -25.23 113.27 70.76
CA ARG A 27 -24.70 111.89 70.78
C ARG A 27 -25.26 110.99 69.66
N PRO A 28 -26.59 110.92 69.42
CA PRO A 28 -27.15 110.14 68.31
C PRO A 28 -26.64 110.60 66.94
N TRP A 29 -26.37 111.90 66.80
CA TRP A 29 -25.84 112.46 65.56
C TRP A 29 -24.40 112.00 65.30
N VAL A 30 -23.56 111.93 66.34
CA VAL A 30 -22.19 111.42 66.23
C VAL A 30 -22.18 109.91 65.96
N GLU A 31 -23.03 109.13 66.64
CA GLU A 31 -23.18 107.69 66.40
C GLU A 31 -23.66 107.39 64.97
N TYR A 32 -24.64 108.17 64.47
CA TYR A 32 -25.10 108.10 63.09
C TYR A 32 -23.98 108.46 62.10
N GLU A 33 -23.29 109.57 62.30
CA GLU A 33 -22.26 110.03 61.36
C GLU A 33 -21.08 109.04 61.29
N ASN A 34 -20.68 108.44 62.42
CA ASN A 34 -19.66 107.39 62.44
C ASN A 34 -20.11 106.12 61.69
N THR A 35 -21.35 105.66 61.93
CA THR A 35 -21.92 104.48 61.24
C THR A 35 -22.11 104.75 59.75
N ARG A 36 -22.52 105.96 59.39
CA ARG A 36 -22.67 106.42 58.01
C ARG A 36 -21.33 106.44 57.28
N GLN A 37 -20.27 106.94 57.92
CA GLN A 37 -18.92 106.93 57.37
C GLN A 37 -18.45 105.48 57.09
N GLN A 38 -18.57 104.59 58.08
CA GLN A 38 -18.22 103.17 57.90
C GLN A 38 -19.04 102.49 56.80
N HIS A 39 -20.35 102.75 56.74
CA HIS A 39 -21.20 102.24 55.67
C HIS A 39 -20.78 102.78 54.30
N GLU A 40 -20.47 104.07 54.19
CA GLU A 40 -20.04 104.68 52.93
C GLU A 40 -18.67 104.13 52.47
N GLU A 41 -17.74 103.91 53.39
CA GLU A 41 -16.45 103.26 53.10
C GLU A 41 -16.64 101.83 52.55
N VAL A 42 -17.44 101.00 53.23
CA VAL A 42 -17.72 99.62 52.79
C VAL A 42 -18.50 99.60 51.48
N LYS A 43 -19.46 100.52 51.31
CA LYS A 43 -20.23 100.69 50.07
C LYS A 43 -19.30 101.05 48.90
N GLN A 44 -18.38 102.00 49.09
CA GLN A 44 -17.38 102.36 48.09
C GLN A 44 -16.47 101.17 47.75
N SER A 45 -15.97 100.43 48.74
CA SER A 45 -15.16 99.22 48.52
C SER A 45 -15.92 98.15 47.74
N ARG A 46 -17.19 97.89 48.09
CA ARG A 46 -18.07 96.96 47.37
C ARG A 46 -18.29 97.42 45.93
N ASP A 47 -18.56 98.70 45.72
CA ASP A 47 -18.84 99.23 44.39
C ASP A 47 -17.58 99.18 43.51
N GLN A 48 -16.40 99.49 44.05
CA GLN A 48 -15.12 99.28 43.35
C GLN A 48 -14.86 97.80 43.02
N ALA A 49 -15.17 96.87 43.93
CA ALA A 49 -15.00 95.44 43.67
C ALA A 49 -15.97 94.94 42.60
N LYS A 50 -17.22 95.42 42.59
CA LYS A 50 -18.21 95.13 41.54
C LYS A 50 -17.76 95.65 40.18
N GLU A 51 -17.24 96.88 40.12
CA GLU A 51 -16.70 97.47 38.89
C GLU A 51 -15.53 96.63 38.35
N LYS A 52 -14.60 96.23 39.24
CA LYS A 52 -13.47 95.36 38.88
C LYS A 52 -13.92 93.99 38.37
N LEU A 53 -14.90 93.36 39.04
CA LEU A 53 -15.47 92.08 38.61
C LEU A 53 -16.08 92.21 37.20
N LYS A 54 -16.92 93.22 37.00
CA LYS A 54 -17.56 93.48 35.71
C LYS A 54 -16.53 93.69 34.60
N ASN A 55 -15.50 94.50 34.84
CA ASN A 55 -14.44 94.72 33.87
C ASN A 55 -13.67 93.43 33.56
N LEU A 56 -13.39 92.58 34.56
CA LEU A 56 -12.75 91.28 34.35
C LEU A 56 -13.63 90.32 33.55
N GLU A 57 -14.93 90.26 33.83
CA GLU A 57 -15.90 89.45 33.09
C GLU A 57 -16.03 89.90 31.63
N GLU A 58 -16.08 91.22 31.39
CA GLU A 58 -16.11 91.80 30.04
C GLU A 58 -14.83 91.48 29.26
N MET A 59 -13.67 91.51 29.92
CA MET A 59 -12.38 91.15 29.32
C MET A 59 -12.23 89.63 29.09
N GLN A 60 -12.84 88.80 29.94
CA GLN A 60 -12.81 87.34 29.81
C GLN A 60 -13.78 86.81 28.74
N SER A 61 -14.94 87.44 28.57
CA SER A 61 -15.97 87.10 27.58
C SER A 61 -15.42 86.83 26.16
N PRO A 62 -14.62 87.70 25.53
CA PRO A 62 -14.07 87.45 24.19
C PRO A 62 -13.10 86.26 24.16
N VAL A 63 -12.34 86.03 25.23
CA VAL A 63 -11.42 84.89 25.33
C VAL A 63 -12.22 83.60 25.41
N THR A 64 -13.24 83.53 26.26
CA THR A 64 -14.11 82.36 26.40
C THR A 64 -14.84 82.03 25.09
N LYS A 65 -15.32 83.04 24.35
CA LYS A 65 -15.92 82.84 23.03
C LYS A 65 -14.94 82.23 22.04
N LYS A 66 -13.70 82.76 21.98
CA LYS A 66 -12.64 82.20 21.13
C LYS A 66 -12.32 80.74 21.49
N VAL A 67 -12.24 80.42 22.78
CA VAL A 67 -12.02 79.04 23.24
C VAL A 67 -13.14 78.13 22.74
N GLN A 68 -14.40 78.51 22.91
CA GLN A 68 -15.55 77.73 22.44
C GLN A 68 -15.57 77.56 20.92
N GLU A 69 -15.21 78.59 20.15
CA GLU A 69 -15.06 78.51 18.70
C GLU A 69 -13.95 77.54 18.30
N THR A 70 -12.80 77.60 18.98
CA THR A 70 -11.69 76.67 18.72
C THR A 70 -12.02 75.23 19.10
N GLU A 71 -12.74 75.01 20.21
CA GLU A 71 -13.18 73.67 20.63
C GLU A 71 -14.15 73.07 19.61
N LYS A 72 -15.13 73.85 19.13
CA LYS A 72 -16.03 73.41 18.06
C LYS A 72 -15.28 73.09 16.77
N TYR A 73 -14.28 73.91 16.43
CA TYR A 73 -13.44 73.67 15.27
C TYR A 73 -12.64 72.37 15.41
N ILE A 74 -12.02 72.12 16.57
CA ILE A 74 -11.31 70.88 16.87
C ILE A 74 -12.25 69.67 16.77
N GLN A 75 -13.42 69.72 17.39
CA GLN A 75 -14.42 68.64 17.28
C GLN A 75 -14.82 68.36 15.82
N SER A 76 -14.96 69.40 15.01
CA SER A 76 -15.25 69.24 13.58
C SER A 76 -14.09 68.58 12.82
N LEU A 77 -12.85 68.87 13.18
CA LEU A 77 -11.66 68.25 12.60
C LEU A 77 -11.54 66.78 13.04
N GLU A 78 -11.79 66.48 14.31
CA GLU A 78 -11.78 65.10 14.82
C GLU A 78 -12.82 64.23 14.12
N MET A 79 -14.02 64.76 13.85
CA MET A 79 -15.02 64.04 13.05
C MET A 79 -14.50 63.76 11.64
N LYS A 80 -13.93 64.76 10.95
CA LYS A 80 -13.35 64.57 9.61
C LYS A 80 -12.20 63.56 9.60
N ILE A 81 -11.36 63.55 10.62
CA ILE A 81 -10.27 62.56 10.76
C ILE A 81 -10.87 61.17 10.90
N ARG A 82 -11.88 60.98 11.77
CA ARG A 82 -12.56 59.69 11.92
C ARG A 82 -13.19 59.20 10.62
N ASP A 83 -13.91 60.07 9.90
CA ASP A 83 -14.53 59.73 8.61
C ASP A 83 -13.46 59.30 7.59
N LYS A 84 -12.33 60.02 7.54
CA LYS A 84 -11.22 59.69 6.63
C LYS A 84 -10.50 58.40 7.03
N ASP A 85 -10.34 58.13 8.33
CA ASP A 85 -9.77 56.87 8.81
C ASP A 85 -10.65 55.68 8.42
N GLU A 86 -11.98 55.84 8.46
CA GLU A 86 -12.93 54.81 8.02
C GLU A 86 -12.86 54.59 6.50
N GLU A 87 -12.84 55.67 5.70
CA GLU A 87 -12.62 55.58 4.24
C GLU A 87 -11.29 54.89 3.89
N ILE A 88 -10.20 55.19 4.61
CA ILE A 88 -8.89 54.56 4.41
C ILE A 88 -8.94 53.07 4.74
N LYS A 89 -9.59 52.68 5.84
CA LYS A 89 -9.75 51.27 6.21
C LYS A 89 -10.55 50.51 5.15
N ASP A 90 -11.66 51.08 4.68
CA ASP A 90 -12.50 50.48 3.65
C ASP A 90 -11.77 50.30 2.32
N THR A 91 -11.05 51.34 1.88
CA THR A 91 -10.24 51.28 0.65
C THR A 91 -9.09 50.30 0.79
N SER A 92 -8.38 50.28 1.91
CA SER A 92 -7.33 49.30 2.20
C SER A 92 -7.86 47.87 2.19
N HIS A 93 -9.05 47.64 2.75
CA HIS A 93 -9.68 46.32 2.73
C HIS A 93 -10.03 45.88 1.31
N LYS A 94 -10.61 46.77 0.50
CA LYS A 94 -10.91 46.51 -0.92
C LYS A 94 -9.64 46.23 -1.72
N CYS A 95 -8.57 46.99 -1.51
CA CYS A 95 -7.27 46.75 -2.13
C CYS A 95 -6.73 45.36 -1.78
N LYS A 96 -6.79 44.96 -0.51
CA LYS A 96 -6.36 43.63 -0.07
C LYS A 96 -7.17 42.51 -0.73
N GLN A 97 -8.50 42.63 -0.78
CA GLN A 97 -9.34 41.65 -1.47
C GLN A 97 -9.00 41.51 -2.97
N LYS A 98 -8.69 42.64 -3.64
CA LYS A 98 -8.26 42.61 -5.05
C LYS A 98 -6.88 42.00 -5.22
N GLN A 99 -5.95 42.27 -4.31
CA GLN A 99 -4.62 41.65 -4.28
C GLN A 99 -4.73 40.13 -4.11
N ASP A 100 -5.49 39.65 -3.13
CA ASP A 100 -5.70 38.23 -2.89
C ASP A 100 -6.33 37.55 -4.13
N ALA A 101 -7.28 38.22 -4.78
CA ALA A 101 -7.90 37.72 -6.01
C ALA A 101 -6.91 37.66 -7.20
N LEU A 102 -6.00 38.64 -7.32
CA LEU A 102 -4.95 38.63 -8.34
C LEU A 102 -3.97 37.47 -8.11
N GLU A 103 -3.54 37.24 -6.88
CA GLU A 103 -2.63 36.13 -6.55
C GLU A 103 -3.22 34.77 -6.90
N VAL A 104 -4.53 34.58 -6.71
CA VAL A 104 -5.23 33.36 -7.16
C VAL A 104 -5.20 33.26 -8.69
N LYS A 105 -5.39 34.36 -9.42
CA LYS A 105 -5.33 34.36 -10.89
C LYS A 105 -3.92 34.10 -11.41
N ASP A 106 -2.89 34.65 -10.77
CA ASP A 106 -1.50 34.40 -11.15
C ASP A 106 -1.14 32.92 -11.00
N LYS A 107 -1.54 32.28 -9.89
CA LYS A 107 -1.40 30.82 -9.71
C LYS A 107 -2.11 30.03 -10.81
N GLN A 108 -3.35 30.41 -11.15
CA GLN A 108 -4.09 29.77 -12.25
C GLN A 108 -3.36 29.92 -13.61
N ILE A 109 -2.78 31.08 -13.88
CA ILE A 109 -2.00 31.33 -15.09
C ILE A 109 -0.74 30.46 -15.12
N GLU A 110 -0.04 30.33 -13.99
CA GLU A 110 1.14 29.45 -13.88
C GLU A 110 0.79 27.98 -14.14
N GLU A 111 -0.30 27.49 -13.55
CA GLU A 111 -0.83 26.14 -13.78
C GLU A 111 -1.17 25.89 -15.26
N ILE A 112 -1.89 26.82 -15.90
CA ILE A 112 -2.24 26.74 -17.32
C ILE A 112 -0.98 26.74 -18.19
N ASN A 113 -0.02 27.61 -17.90
CA ASN A 113 1.25 27.67 -18.64
C ASN A 113 2.09 26.41 -18.47
N HIS A 114 2.06 25.78 -17.30
CA HIS A 114 2.71 24.50 -17.08
C HIS A 114 2.02 23.38 -17.88
N ALA A 115 0.68 23.30 -17.82
CA ALA A 115 -0.09 22.32 -18.59
C ALA A 115 0.11 22.48 -20.10
N LEU A 116 0.15 23.73 -20.60
CA LEU A 116 0.42 24.03 -22.00
C LEU A 116 1.81 23.55 -22.43
N ARG A 117 2.84 23.76 -21.60
CA ARG A 117 4.21 23.26 -21.86
C ARG A 117 4.22 21.75 -21.97
N MET A 118 3.62 21.04 -21.01
CA MET A 118 3.51 19.57 -21.06
C MET A 118 2.80 19.08 -22.33
N LYS A 119 1.71 19.73 -22.74
CA LYS A 119 1.00 19.38 -23.98
C LYS A 119 1.83 19.63 -25.24
N LYS A 120 2.64 20.69 -25.25
CA LYS A 120 3.55 20.96 -26.36
C LYS A 120 4.65 19.91 -26.46
N ASP A 121 5.21 19.48 -25.33
CA ASP A 121 6.21 18.42 -25.29
C ASP A 121 5.64 17.07 -25.74
N GLU A 122 4.43 16.72 -25.28
CA GLU A 122 3.69 15.53 -25.74
C GLU A 122 3.47 15.55 -27.27
N GLU A 123 3.09 16.69 -27.85
CA GLU A 123 2.88 16.82 -29.29
C GLU A 123 4.20 16.72 -30.06
N MET A 124 5.29 17.30 -29.56
CA MET A 124 6.61 17.14 -30.17
C MET A 124 7.03 15.66 -30.17
N ASP A 125 6.83 14.95 -29.06
CA ASP A 125 7.13 13.52 -28.98
C ASP A 125 6.25 12.68 -29.92
N ARG A 126 4.95 13.02 -30.04
CA ARG A 126 4.05 12.40 -31.01
C ARG A 126 4.55 12.61 -32.44
N GLN A 127 4.97 13.83 -32.78
CA GLN A 127 5.54 14.13 -34.10
C GLN A 127 6.83 13.36 -34.36
N ARG A 128 7.74 13.23 -33.38
CA ARG A 128 8.95 12.40 -33.53
C ARG A 128 8.60 10.94 -33.79
N LYS A 129 7.63 10.37 -33.06
CA LYS A 129 7.14 9.00 -33.28
C LYS A 129 6.57 8.83 -34.68
N ILE A 130 5.77 9.78 -35.15
CA ILE A 130 5.21 9.77 -36.51
C ILE A 130 6.32 9.78 -37.57
N HIS A 131 7.33 10.65 -37.43
CA HIS A 131 8.46 10.67 -38.35
C HIS A 131 9.24 9.35 -38.34
N SER A 132 9.47 8.77 -37.15
CA SER A 132 10.11 7.46 -37.04
C SER A 132 9.30 6.36 -37.74
N CYS A 133 7.98 6.34 -37.55
CA CYS A 133 7.11 5.36 -38.23
C CYS A 133 7.13 5.52 -39.75
N HIS A 134 7.12 6.76 -40.26
CA HIS A 134 7.24 7.00 -41.69
C HIS A 134 8.56 6.46 -42.26
N ARG A 135 9.67 6.65 -41.54
CA ARG A 135 10.97 6.08 -41.95
C ARG A 135 10.92 4.56 -41.99
N VAL A 136 10.37 3.91 -40.95
CA VAL A 136 10.22 2.44 -40.94
C VAL A 136 9.36 1.95 -42.11
N ILE A 137 8.26 2.65 -42.42
CA ILE A 137 7.41 2.32 -43.56
C ILE A 137 8.19 2.44 -44.88
N GLU A 138 9.02 3.47 -45.02
CA GLU A 138 9.86 3.68 -46.20
C GLU A 138 10.93 2.59 -46.33
N ASP A 139 11.60 2.24 -45.23
CA ASP A 139 12.56 1.14 -45.16
C ASP A 139 11.90 -0.18 -45.59
N TRP A 140 10.71 -0.51 -45.06
CA TRP A 140 9.96 -1.71 -45.43
C TRP A 140 9.49 -1.71 -46.89
N LYS A 141 9.10 -0.55 -47.44
CA LYS A 141 8.77 -0.43 -48.86
C LYS A 141 10.00 -0.71 -49.72
N ASN A 142 11.16 -0.20 -49.34
CA ASN A 142 12.42 -0.44 -50.05
C ASN A 142 12.83 -1.91 -49.97
N GLU A 143 12.71 -2.54 -48.80
CA GLU A 143 12.93 -3.98 -48.63
C GLU A 143 11.98 -4.81 -49.50
N LEU A 144 10.68 -4.47 -49.54
CA LEU A 144 9.70 -5.16 -50.38
C LEU A 144 10.09 -5.09 -51.86
N VAL A 145 10.52 -3.92 -52.34
CA VAL A 145 11.01 -3.73 -53.72
C VAL A 145 12.27 -4.56 -53.95
N SER A 146 13.21 -4.57 -53.00
CA SER A 146 14.44 -5.38 -53.08
C SER A 146 14.16 -6.88 -53.13
N VAL A 147 13.19 -7.37 -52.34
CA VAL A 147 12.77 -8.78 -52.32
C VAL A 147 12.02 -9.12 -53.61
N ALA A 148 11.15 -8.25 -54.10
CA ALA A 148 10.45 -8.44 -55.39
C ALA A 148 11.41 -8.45 -56.58
N ALA A 149 12.52 -7.70 -56.53
CA ALA A 149 13.56 -7.71 -57.53
C ALA A 149 14.39 -9.01 -57.55
N CYS A 150 14.33 -9.82 -56.49
CA CYS A 150 14.94 -11.14 -56.44
C CYS A 150 14.01 -12.19 -57.08
N GLU A 151 13.90 -12.19 -58.41
CA GLU A 151 13.08 -13.13 -59.20
C GLU A 151 13.43 -14.63 -58.98
N GLY A 152 14.51 -14.94 -58.26
CA GLY A 152 14.93 -16.31 -57.91
C GLY A 152 14.44 -16.84 -56.55
N LEU A 153 13.93 -16.00 -55.64
CA LEU A 153 13.53 -16.44 -54.29
C LEU A 153 12.32 -17.39 -54.33
N GLN A 154 11.40 -17.18 -55.27
CA GLN A 154 10.25 -18.06 -55.45
C GLN A 154 10.70 -19.47 -55.90
N LEU A 155 11.68 -19.54 -56.81
CA LEU A 155 12.23 -20.81 -57.29
C LEU A 155 13.00 -21.53 -56.18
N GLN A 156 13.77 -20.82 -55.37
CA GLN A 156 14.45 -21.38 -54.20
C GLN A 156 13.46 -21.88 -53.14
N THR A 157 12.39 -21.12 -52.89
CA THR A 157 11.32 -21.52 -51.96
C THR A 157 10.63 -22.79 -52.45
N ASN A 158 10.35 -22.89 -53.75
CA ASN A 158 9.77 -24.09 -54.34
C ASN A 158 10.72 -25.29 -54.26
N ALA A 159 12.02 -25.10 -54.52
CA ALA A 159 13.03 -26.16 -54.39
C ALA A 159 13.12 -26.69 -52.95
N VAL A 160 13.14 -25.80 -51.95
CA VAL A 160 13.13 -26.18 -50.53
C VAL A 160 11.84 -26.92 -50.15
N ASN A 161 10.69 -26.51 -50.68
CA ASN A 161 9.42 -27.20 -50.45
C ASN A 161 9.40 -28.61 -51.09
N ASP A 162 10.00 -28.78 -52.26
CA ASP A 162 10.11 -30.09 -52.92
C ASP A 162 11.07 -31.02 -52.16
N GLU A 163 12.18 -30.51 -51.64
CA GLU A 163 13.07 -31.25 -50.73
C GLU A 163 12.35 -31.64 -49.44
N LEU A 164 11.56 -30.74 -48.86
CA LEU A 164 10.78 -31.01 -47.66
C LEU A 164 9.72 -32.10 -47.89
N LYS A 165 9.08 -32.14 -49.06
CA LYS A 165 8.16 -33.22 -49.44
C LYS A 165 8.88 -34.57 -49.55
N LYS A 166 10.05 -34.61 -50.20
CA LYS A 166 10.84 -35.85 -50.29
C LYS A 166 11.23 -36.37 -48.90
N LEU A 167 11.70 -35.50 -48.02
CA LEU A 167 12.05 -35.87 -46.65
C LEU A 167 10.82 -36.36 -45.85
N GLN A 168 9.62 -35.83 -46.13
CA GLN A 168 8.39 -36.31 -45.51
C GLN A 168 8.00 -37.71 -46.01
N GLU A 169 8.16 -37.99 -47.31
CA GLU A 169 7.93 -39.32 -47.89
C GLU A 169 8.92 -40.34 -47.32
N GLU A 170 10.22 -40.00 -47.26
CA GLU A 170 11.25 -40.83 -46.64
C GLU A 170 10.99 -41.08 -45.15
N ARG A 171 10.48 -40.08 -44.43
CA ARG A 171 10.08 -40.28 -43.04
C ARG A 171 8.91 -41.25 -42.92
N ALA A 172 7.92 -41.14 -43.81
CA ALA A 172 6.76 -42.03 -43.79
C ALA A 172 7.13 -43.48 -44.10
N THR A 173 8.08 -43.73 -45.01
CA THR A 173 8.59 -45.08 -45.27
C THR A 173 9.32 -45.64 -44.05
N VAL A 174 10.21 -44.85 -43.42
CA VAL A 174 10.90 -45.26 -42.20
C VAL A 174 9.93 -45.54 -41.05
N ASP A 175 8.90 -44.71 -40.86
CA ASP A 175 7.87 -44.92 -39.84
C ASP A 175 7.08 -46.22 -40.10
N SER A 176 6.82 -46.58 -41.36
CA SER A 176 6.22 -47.86 -41.74
C SER A 176 7.12 -49.05 -41.39
N ASP A 177 8.41 -48.98 -41.73
CA ASP A 177 9.39 -50.02 -41.42
C ASP A 177 9.52 -50.23 -39.90
N ILE A 178 9.52 -49.13 -39.13
CA ILE A 178 9.53 -49.18 -37.66
C ILE A 178 8.29 -49.90 -37.13
N SER A 179 7.11 -49.62 -37.69
CA SER A 179 5.86 -50.26 -37.30
C SER A 179 5.91 -51.77 -37.57
N ASP A 180 6.40 -52.19 -38.73
CA ASP A 180 6.52 -53.60 -39.11
C ASP A 180 7.49 -54.36 -38.20
N VAL A 181 8.67 -53.79 -37.94
CA VAL A 181 9.66 -54.36 -37.01
C VAL A 181 9.11 -54.45 -35.60
N THR A 182 8.34 -53.46 -35.16
CA THR A 182 7.71 -53.46 -33.83
C THR A 182 6.65 -54.55 -33.71
N ALA A 183 5.83 -54.75 -34.75
CA ALA A 183 4.83 -55.81 -34.78
C ALA A 183 5.49 -57.20 -34.73
N GLU A 184 6.58 -57.39 -35.48
CA GLU A 184 7.34 -58.65 -35.48
C GLU A 184 7.98 -58.91 -34.11
N LYS A 185 8.59 -57.89 -33.48
CA LYS A 185 9.12 -57.99 -32.12
C LYS A 185 8.03 -58.42 -31.12
N MET A 186 6.85 -57.82 -31.17
CA MET A 186 5.73 -58.20 -30.30
C MET A 186 5.26 -59.64 -30.55
N ASN A 187 5.33 -60.13 -31.79
CA ASN A 187 5.02 -61.52 -32.11
C ASN A 187 6.04 -62.47 -31.47
N GLN A 188 7.33 -62.20 -31.64
CA GLN A 188 8.40 -63.00 -31.06
C GLN A 188 8.39 -62.99 -29.52
N GLU A 189 8.08 -61.85 -28.89
CA GLU A 189 7.93 -61.78 -27.43
C GLU A 189 6.76 -62.64 -26.92
N ARG A 190 5.64 -62.68 -27.66
CA ARG A 190 4.51 -63.57 -27.34
C ARG A 190 4.89 -65.04 -27.46
N GLU A 191 5.62 -65.43 -28.50
CA GLU A 191 6.11 -66.80 -28.65
C GLU A 191 7.08 -67.18 -27.53
N LYS A 192 8.04 -66.30 -27.23
CA LYS A 192 8.97 -66.48 -26.12
C LYS A 192 8.22 -66.69 -24.80
N LYS A 193 7.20 -65.88 -24.51
CA LYS A 193 6.39 -66.04 -23.30
C LYS A 193 5.67 -67.39 -23.26
N ARG A 194 5.04 -67.81 -24.36
CA ARG A 194 4.40 -69.14 -24.46
C ARG A 194 5.37 -70.29 -24.18
N LEU A 195 6.60 -70.19 -24.69
CA LEU A 195 7.64 -71.19 -24.46
C LEU A 195 8.10 -71.21 -23.00
N ILE A 196 8.27 -70.03 -22.38
CA ILE A 196 8.62 -69.91 -20.94
C ILE A 196 7.51 -70.51 -20.08
N ASP A 197 6.25 -70.13 -20.30
CA ASP A 197 5.10 -70.66 -19.55
C ASP A 197 5.02 -72.20 -19.68
N ARG A 198 5.33 -72.73 -20.87
CA ARG A 198 5.37 -74.18 -21.09
C ARG A 198 6.50 -74.86 -20.32
N LEU A 199 7.69 -74.25 -20.24
CA LEU A 199 8.80 -74.77 -19.46
C LEU A 199 8.49 -74.75 -17.96
N GLU A 200 7.88 -73.68 -17.46
CA GLU A 200 7.47 -73.57 -16.05
C GLU A 200 6.44 -74.65 -15.68
N GLN A 201 5.46 -74.92 -16.54
CA GLN A 201 4.49 -76.01 -16.32
C GLN A 201 5.18 -77.38 -16.22
N LEU A 202 6.14 -77.67 -17.11
CA LEU A 202 6.87 -78.94 -17.09
C LEU A 202 7.73 -79.08 -15.83
N ASN A 203 8.43 -78.01 -15.43
CA ASN A 203 9.22 -77.99 -14.20
C ASN A 203 8.35 -78.19 -12.95
N ASN A 204 7.15 -77.58 -12.90
CA ASN A 204 6.24 -77.76 -11.76
C ASN A 204 5.77 -79.22 -11.60
N ILE A 205 5.43 -79.89 -12.72
CA ILE A 205 5.07 -81.31 -12.68
C ILE A 205 6.24 -82.17 -12.18
N MET A 206 7.46 -81.89 -12.63
CA MET A 206 8.66 -82.61 -12.18
C MET A 206 8.90 -82.40 -10.68
N ASN A 207 8.82 -81.16 -10.19
CA ASN A 207 8.98 -80.84 -8.77
C ASN A 207 7.91 -81.52 -7.90
N LEU A 208 6.66 -81.57 -8.36
CA LEU A 208 5.58 -82.26 -7.64
C LEU A 208 5.83 -83.77 -7.53
N LYS A 209 6.36 -84.39 -8.58
CA LYS A 209 6.74 -85.81 -8.55
C LYS A 209 7.90 -86.07 -7.60
N GLU A 210 8.89 -85.19 -7.58
CA GLU A 210 10.05 -85.30 -6.69
C GLU A 210 9.67 -85.10 -5.21
N GLU A 211 8.82 -84.12 -4.89
CA GLU A 211 8.29 -83.95 -3.53
C GLU A 211 7.42 -85.15 -3.10
N ASN A 212 6.57 -85.69 -3.99
CA ASN A 212 5.85 -86.92 -3.69
C ASN A 212 6.79 -88.10 -3.40
N LEU A 213 7.93 -88.20 -4.12
CA LEU A 213 8.93 -89.24 -3.88
C LEU A 213 9.57 -89.05 -2.50
N LYS A 214 9.92 -87.81 -2.14
CA LYS A 214 10.50 -87.46 -0.85
C LYS A 214 9.56 -87.78 0.32
N VAL A 215 8.27 -87.50 0.17
CA VAL A 215 7.25 -87.78 1.20
C VAL A 215 7.04 -89.27 1.39
N ARG A 216 6.96 -90.05 0.30
CA ARG A 216 6.66 -91.50 0.37
C ARG A 216 7.92 -92.36 0.64
N PHE A 217 9.07 -91.99 0.07
CA PHE A 217 10.29 -92.79 0.05
C PHE A 217 11.55 -91.91 0.23
N ARG A 218 11.79 -91.48 1.48
CA ARG A 218 12.88 -90.54 1.82
C ARG A 218 14.28 -91.05 1.44
N ASP A 219 14.54 -92.33 1.61
CA ASP A 219 15.85 -92.93 1.30
C ASP A 219 16.09 -92.95 -0.21
N THR A 220 15.07 -93.32 -1.00
CA THR A 220 15.11 -93.28 -2.47
C THR A 220 15.33 -91.86 -2.97
N HIS A 221 14.69 -90.86 -2.38
CA HIS A 221 14.92 -89.46 -2.75
C HIS A 221 16.35 -89.00 -2.43
N SER A 222 16.92 -89.45 -1.32
CA SER A 222 18.32 -89.13 -0.97
C SER A 222 19.30 -89.78 -1.97
N ALA A 223 19.05 -91.03 -2.34
CA ALA A 223 19.81 -91.75 -3.36
C ALA A 223 19.66 -91.12 -4.75
N LEU A 224 18.46 -90.62 -5.09
CA LEU A 224 18.20 -89.87 -6.33
C LEU A 224 19.02 -88.57 -6.39
N LEU A 225 19.04 -87.78 -5.30
CA LEU A 225 19.83 -86.56 -5.25
C LEU A 225 21.33 -86.85 -5.37
N TRP A 226 21.79 -87.95 -4.76
CA TRP A 226 23.17 -88.42 -4.92
C TRP A 226 23.45 -88.83 -6.38
N LEU A 227 22.57 -89.62 -7.00
CA LEU A 227 22.66 -90.01 -8.41
C LEU A 227 22.76 -88.78 -9.31
N ARG A 228 21.88 -87.79 -9.11
CA ARG A 228 21.85 -86.55 -9.90
C ARG A 228 23.12 -85.71 -9.74
N LYS A 229 23.74 -85.70 -8.56
CA LYS A 229 25.00 -84.99 -8.30
C LYS A 229 26.24 -85.70 -8.82
N ASN A 230 26.18 -87.03 -8.97
CA ASN A 230 27.31 -87.87 -9.37
C ASN A 230 27.07 -88.53 -10.75
N LYS A 231 26.25 -87.92 -11.63
CA LYS A 231 25.93 -88.47 -12.96
C LYS A 231 27.17 -88.73 -13.81
N ASP A 232 28.23 -87.96 -13.59
CA ASP A 232 29.54 -88.07 -14.22
C ASP A 232 30.32 -89.34 -13.85
N LYS A 233 29.96 -90.03 -12.76
CA LYS A 233 30.59 -91.29 -12.35
C LYS A 233 30.05 -92.53 -13.07
N PHE A 234 28.89 -92.41 -13.70
CA PHE A 234 28.24 -93.52 -14.40
C PHE A 234 28.61 -93.52 -15.87
N LYS A 235 28.89 -94.71 -16.42
CA LYS A 235 29.28 -94.84 -17.83
C LYS A 235 28.09 -94.75 -18.77
N LYS A 236 26.90 -95.19 -18.32
CA LYS A 236 25.66 -95.19 -19.10
C LYS A 236 24.54 -94.42 -18.39
N SER A 237 23.47 -94.12 -19.13
CA SER A 237 22.26 -93.53 -18.58
C SER A 237 21.66 -94.44 -17.52
N VAL A 238 21.37 -93.85 -16.36
CA VAL A 238 20.63 -94.49 -15.27
C VAL A 238 19.20 -93.97 -15.34
N CYS A 239 18.23 -94.88 -15.43
CA CYS A 239 16.82 -94.51 -15.35
C CYS A 239 16.46 -94.24 -13.88
N GLU A 240 16.03 -93.02 -13.62
CA GLU A 240 15.52 -92.60 -12.31
C GLU A 240 14.26 -93.41 -11.95
N PRO A 241 13.82 -93.41 -10.67
CA PRO A 241 12.70 -94.22 -10.24
C PRO A 241 11.47 -94.03 -11.11
N MET A 242 10.79 -95.14 -11.44
CA MET A 242 9.66 -95.15 -12.38
C MET A 242 8.61 -94.08 -12.08
N MET A 243 8.41 -93.73 -10.82
CA MET A 243 7.52 -92.65 -10.38
C MET A 243 7.81 -91.28 -10.98
N LEU A 244 9.07 -90.99 -11.33
CA LEU A 244 9.48 -89.71 -11.92
C LEU A 244 9.33 -89.72 -13.45
N GLU A 245 9.77 -90.80 -14.09
CA GLU A 245 9.86 -90.91 -15.54
C GLU A 245 8.52 -91.25 -16.22
N ILE A 246 7.66 -92.04 -15.56
CA ILE A 246 6.39 -92.47 -16.14
C ILE A 246 5.34 -91.35 -16.01
N ASN A 247 4.72 -90.99 -17.13
CA ASN A 247 3.58 -90.07 -17.19
C ASN A 247 2.35 -90.80 -17.72
N MET A 248 1.27 -90.82 -16.93
CA MET A 248 -0.01 -91.37 -17.36
C MET A 248 -0.68 -90.43 -18.36
N LYS A 249 -1.08 -90.95 -19.52
CA LYS A 249 -1.78 -90.18 -20.56
C LYS A 249 -3.12 -89.62 -20.09
N ASP A 250 -3.85 -90.39 -19.29
CA ASP A 250 -5.06 -89.93 -18.60
C ASP A 250 -4.91 -90.17 -17.09
N SER A 251 -4.90 -89.07 -16.33
CA SER A 251 -4.74 -89.08 -14.87
C SER A 251 -5.86 -89.84 -14.16
N LYS A 252 -7.05 -89.98 -14.77
CA LYS A 252 -8.19 -90.72 -14.19
C LYS A 252 -7.88 -92.19 -13.91
N HIS A 253 -6.97 -92.79 -14.68
CA HIS A 253 -6.60 -94.20 -14.54
C HIS A 253 -5.36 -94.43 -13.67
N SER A 254 -4.69 -93.36 -13.20
CA SER A 254 -3.43 -93.43 -12.42
C SER A 254 -3.55 -94.33 -11.19
N LYS A 255 -4.62 -94.15 -10.40
CA LYS A 255 -4.86 -94.89 -9.17
C LYS A 255 -4.93 -96.42 -9.37
N TYR A 256 -5.46 -96.88 -10.51
CA TYR A 256 -5.56 -98.32 -10.78
C TYR A 256 -4.18 -98.92 -11.10
N ILE A 257 -3.35 -98.20 -11.85
CA ILE A 257 -2.00 -98.65 -12.21
C ILE A 257 -1.07 -98.58 -11.00
N GLU A 258 -1.07 -97.47 -10.25
CA GLU A 258 -0.25 -97.33 -9.04
C GLU A 258 -0.50 -98.45 -8.02
N ASN A 259 -1.74 -98.89 -7.88
CA ASN A 259 -2.08 -99.98 -6.95
C ASN A 259 -1.61 -101.37 -7.41
N HIS A 260 -1.35 -101.58 -8.70
CA HIS A 260 -0.90 -102.87 -9.22
C HIS A 260 0.62 -103.01 -9.27
N ILE A 261 1.36 -101.90 -9.30
CA ILE A 261 2.81 -101.91 -9.26
C ILE A 261 3.26 -101.92 -7.81
N SER A 262 4.18 -102.82 -7.46
CA SER A 262 4.66 -102.91 -6.08
C SER A 262 5.41 -101.64 -5.67
N ALA A 263 5.38 -101.31 -4.38
CA ALA A 263 6.10 -100.15 -3.84
C ALA A 263 7.64 -100.25 -4.01
N ASN A 264 8.17 -101.45 -4.22
CA ASN A 264 9.59 -101.67 -4.51
C ASN A 264 9.90 -101.33 -5.99
N ASP A 265 9.03 -101.72 -6.92
CA ASP A 265 9.23 -101.48 -8.35
C ASP A 265 9.03 -100.00 -8.72
N ILE A 266 8.04 -99.31 -8.12
CA ILE A 266 7.81 -97.88 -8.35
C ILE A 266 9.04 -97.03 -7.98
N ARG A 267 9.79 -97.44 -6.95
CA ARG A 267 10.97 -96.73 -6.44
C ARG A 267 12.30 -97.28 -6.98
N ALA A 268 12.26 -98.29 -7.84
CA ALA A 268 13.46 -98.95 -8.34
C ALA A 268 14.23 -98.06 -9.33
N PHE A 269 15.54 -98.00 -9.17
CA PHE A 269 16.45 -97.44 -10.18
C PHE A 269 16.81 -98.56 -11.17
N VAL A 270 16.83 -98.23 -12.46
CA VAL A 270 17.18 -99.20 -13.50
C VAL A 270 18.50 -98.78 -14.14
N PHE A 271 19.48 -99.68 -14.10
CA PHE A 271 20.82 -99.48 -14.63
C PHE A 271 21.01 -100.33 -15.89
N GLU A 272 21.63 -99.76 -16.92
CA GLU A 272 21.95 -100.48 -18.16
C GLU A 272 23.21 -101.36 -18.07
N SER A 273 24.01 -101.18 -17.02
CA SER A 273 25.24 -101.94 -16.79
C SER A 273 25.35 -102.39 -15.33
N GLN A 274 25.95 -103.55 -15.12
CA GLN A 274 26.15 -104.08 -13.76
C GLN A 274 27.17 -103.26 -12.97
N GLU A 275 28.23 -102.76 -13.62
CA GLU A 275 29.25 -101.91 -12.99
C GLU A 275 28.65 -100.61 -12.42
N ASP A 276 27.73 -99.99 -13.16
CA ASP A 276 27.01 -98.78 -12.72
C ASP A 276 26.09 -99.09 -11.54
N MET A 277 25.42 -100.25 -11.54
CA MET A 277 24.59 -100.68 -10.41
C MET A 277 25.42 -100.87 -9.13
N GLU A 278 26.58 -101.52 -9.23
CA GLU A 278 27.48 -101.71 -8.10
C GLU A 278 28.01 -100.38 -7.57
N THR A 279 28.35 -99.45 -8.47
CA THR A 279 28.80 -98.09 -8.11
C THR A 279 27.72 -97.29 -7.36
N PHE A 280 26.45 -97.57 -7.57
CA PHE A 280 25.34 -96.92 -6.86
C PHE A 280 25.03 -97.55 -5.49
N LEU A 281 25.34 -98.84 -5.31
CA LEU A 281 25.06 -99.57 -4.08
C LEU A 281 26.16 -99.44 -3.01
N VAL A 282 27.34 -98.92 -3.39
CA VAL A 282 28.52 -98.69 -2.53
C VAL A 282 28.52 -97.28 -1.97
#